data_AF-A0A8T5NXS2-F1
#
_entry.id   AF-A0A8T5NXS2-F1
#
_cell.length_a   1.000
_cell.length_b   1.000
_cell.length_c   1.000
_cell.angle_alpha   90.00
_cell.angle_beta   90.00
_cell.angle_gamma   90.00
#
_symmetry.space_group_name_H-M   'P 1'
#
loop_
_entity.id
_entity.type
_entity.pdbx_description
1 polymer ?
#
loop_
_entity_poly.entity_id
_entity_poly.type
_entity_poly.pdbx_seq_one_letter_code
_entity_poly.pdbx_strand_id
1 'polypeptide(L)'
;MVSNDLKEQSNQKSDEKLDRIVKALERIADALESVEEIPGDDISLEEDKQSEIPEEIKSATPEKLASELIAFIQKEFSDEANMSMYRASEFFWSQKNIRKYEMPPEVRLKIEKVEMLAEKQLNAAREVKDKAQLEKEKLELPSTVTSCVNWAREHNLKKITLADVDAYLLDKNIELLYQIKRSLYAMANVAIKSKN
;
A
#
# COMPACT_ATOMS: atom_id res chain seq x y z
N MET A 1 -9.13 -61.99 32.12
CA MET A 1 -10.28 -61.89 31.21
C MET A 1 -10.69 -60.43 31.02
N VAL A 2 -9.78 -59.53 30.58
CA VAL A 2 -10.09 -58.08 30.38
C VAL A 2 -9.63 -57.58 28.99
N SER A 3 -8.93 -58.41 28.20
CA SER A 3 -8.35 -57.99 26.91
C SER A 3 -9.26 -58.17 25.69
N ASN A 4 -10.43 -58.81 25.81
CA ASN A 4 -11.37 -58.96 24.69
C ASN A 4 -12.33 -57.77 24.56
N ASP A 5 -12.80 -57.20 25.68
CA ASP A 5 -13.79 -56.10 25.66
C ASP A 5 -13.26 -54.80 25.04
N LEU A 6 -11.95 -54.55 25.13
CA LEU A 6 -11.33 -53.35 24.53
C LEU A 6 -11.20 -53.45 23.00
N LYS A 7 -11.13 -54.66 22.42
CA LYS A 7 -11.08 -54.84 20.97
C LYS A 7 -12.47 -54.68 20.34
N GLU A 8 -13.53 -55.13 21.01
CA GLU A 8 -14.91 -54.95 20.55
C GLU A 8 -15.33 -53.47 20.55
N GLN A 9 -14.99 -52.71 21.58
CA GLN A 9 -15.30 -51.27 21.63
C GLN A 9 -14.53 -50.44 20.58
N SER A 10 -13.35 -50.90 20.17
CA SER A 10 -12.57 -50.25 19.11
C SER A 10 -13.18 -50.49 17.72
N ASN A 11 -13.66 -51.71 17.45
CA ASN A 11 -14.30 -52.03 16.17
C ASN A 11 -15.67 -51.35 16.01
N GLN A 12 -16.44 -51.23 17.09
CA GLN A 12 -17.73 -50.56 17.04
C GLN A 12 -17.61 -49.06 16.71
N LYS A 13 -16.54 -48.40 17.19
CA LYS A 13 -16.24 -47.00 16.86
C LYS A 13 -15.74 -46.79 15.43
N SER A 14 -15.09 -47.77 14.82
CA SER A 14 -14.67 -47.67 13.41
C SER A 14 -15.87 -47.78 12.46
N ASP A 15 -16.85 -48.62 12.79
CA ASP A 15 -18.02 -48.84 11.94
C ASP A 15 -18.96 -47.63 11.92
N GLU A 16 -19.16 -46.97 13.07
CA GLU A 16 -19.92 -45.71 13.13
C GLU A 16 -19.26 -44.58 12.34
N LYS A 17 -17.91 -44.56 12.27
CA LYS A 17 -17.19 -43.54 11.51
C LYS A 17 -17.33 -43.78 10.00
N LEU A 18 -17.33 -45.04 9.57
CA LEU A 18 -17.53 -45.41 8.17
C LEU A 18 -18.96 -45.08 7.70
N ASP A 19 -19.98 -45.37 8.50
CA ASP A 19 -21.39 -45.06 8.17
C ASP A 19 -21.60 -43.54 7.96
N ARG A 20 -20.95 -42.70 8.76
CA ARG A 20 -21.01 -41.23 8.60
C ARG A 20 -20.34 -40.75 7.32
N ILE A 21 -19.24 -41.39 6.91
CA ILE A 21 -18.54 -41.03 5.67
C ILE A 21 -19.37 -41.43 4.45
N VAL A 22 -19.96 -42.64 4.47
CA VAL A 22 -20.84 -43.11 3.38
C VAL A 22 -22.03 -42.17 3.20
N LYS A 23 -22.73 -41.81 4.29
CA LYS A 23 -23.85 -40.85 4.23
C LYS A 23 -23.44 -39.45 3.75
N ALA A 24 -22.21 -39.02 4.04
CA ALA A 24 -21.71 -37.74 3.53
C ALA A 24 -21.44 -37.79 2.03
N LEU A 25 -20.89 -38.90 1.54
CA LEU A 25 -20.62 -39.11 0.12
C LEU A 25 -21.91 -39.25 -0.70
N GLU A 26 -22.93 -39.95 -0.18
CA GLU A 26 -24.26 -40.03 -0.81
C GLU A 26 -24.90 -38.65 -0.97
N ARG A 27 -24.82 -37.79 0.06
CA ARG A 27 -25.33 -36.41 -0.04
C ARG A 27 -24.59 -35.55 -1.06
N ILE A 28 -23.28 -35.78 -1.24
CA ILE A 28 -22.50 -35.07 -2.26
C ILE A 28 -22.87 -35.60 -3.66
N ALA A 29 -23.09 -36.90 -3.82
CA ALA A 29 -23.52 -37.49 -5.08
C ALA A 29 -24.91 -36.97 -5.50
N ASP A 30 -25.88 -36.96 -4.58
CA ASP A 30 -27.21 -36.39 -4.84
C ASP A 30 -27.13 -34.89 -5.19
N ALA A 31 -26.26 -34.13 -4.51
CA ALA A 31 -26.07 -32.71 -4.81
C ALA A 31 -25.48 -32.48 -6.21
N LEU A 32 -24.56 -33.35 -6.66
CA LEU A 32 -23.96 -33.27 -8.00
C LEU A 32 -24.92 -33.71 -9.10
N GLU A 33 -25.79 -34.70 -8.86
CA GLU A 33 -26.88 -35.06 -9.79
C GLU A 33 -27.98 -34.00 -9.87
N SER A 34 -28.16 -33.19 -8.81
CA SER A 34 -29.13 -32.09 -8.77
C SER A 34 -28.63 -30.77 -9.36
N VAL A 35 -27.41 -30.72 -9.90
CA VAL A 35 -26.94 -29.55 -10.68
C VAL A 35 -27.68 -29.58 -12.01
N GLU A 36 -28.90 -29.01 -12.01
CA GLU A 36 -29.63 -28.65 -13.22
C GLU A 36 -28.64 -27.99 -14.18
N GLU A 37 -28.62 -28.49 -15.41
CA GLU A 37 -27.85 -27.92 -16.51
C GLU A 37 -28.09 -26.41 -16.50
N ILE A 38 -27.06 -25.64 -16.13
CA ILE A 38 -27.10 -24.19 -16.22
C ILE A 38 -27.50 -23.92 -17.66
N PRO A 39 -28.65 -23.27 -17.92
CA PRO A 39 -29.05 -22.92 -19.27
C PRO A 39 -27.86 -22.25 -19.90
N GLY A 40 -27.37 -22.82 -21.00
CA GLY A 40 -26.29 -22.23 -21.77
C GLY A 40 -26.80 -20.90 -22.30
N ASP A 41 -26.66 -19.86 -21.48
CA ASP A 41 -26.78 -18.48 -21.92
C ASP A 41 -25.80 -18.38 -23.07
N ASP A 42 -26.37 -18.26 -24.26
CA ASP A 42 -25.70 -17.96 -25.49
C ASP A 42 -24.95 -16.65 -25.23
N ILE A 43 -23.70 -16.76 -24.77
CA ILE A 43 -22.77 -15.63 -24.64
C ILE A 43 -22.49 -15.22 -26.07
N SER A 44 -23.42 -14.45 -26.62
CA SER A 44 -23.26 -13.66 -27.81
C SER A 44 -22.05 -12.78 -27.55
N LEU A 45 -20.90 -13.22 -28.07
CA LEU A 45 -19.67 -12.46 -28.15
C LEU A 45 -19.98 -11.24 -29.02
N GLU A 46 -20.55 -10.20 -28.41
CA GLU A 46 -20.65 -8.86 -28.99
C GLU A 46 -19.27 -8.54 -29.55
N GLU A 47 -19.20 -8.44 -30.89
CA GLU A 47 -17.97 -8.20 -31.61
C GLU A 47 -17.21 -7.05 -30.94
N ASP A 48 -16.01 -7.36 -30.45
CA ASP A 48 -15.10 -6.41 -29.83
C ASP A 48 -15.01 -5.16 -30.70
N LYS A 49 -15.74 -4.11 -30.30
CA LYS A 49 -15.58 -2.78 -30.87
C LYS A 49 -14.17 -2.35 -30.53
N GLN A 50 -13.25 -2.54 -31.47
CA GLN A 50 -11.88 -2.06 -31.36
C GLN A 50 -11.96 -0.56 -31.06
N SER A 51 -11.67 -0.22 -29.80
CA SER A 51 -11.64 1.17 -29.37
C SER A 51 -10.62 1.91 -30.23
N GLU A 52 -11.07 2.97 -30.91
CA GLU A 52 -10.19 3.77 -31.76
C GLU A 52 -9.09 4.38 -30.89
N ILE A 53 -7.86 3.90 -31.05
CA ILE A 53 -6.71 4.43 -30.33
C ILE A 53 -6.44 5.87 -30.82
N PRO A 54 -6.46 6.88 -29.94
CA PRO A 54 -6.19 8.26 -30.33
C PRO A 54 -4.83 8.43 -31.00
N GLU A 55 -4.75 9.21 -32.09
CA GLU A 55 -3.49 9.45 -32.83
C GLU A 55 -2.39 10.07 -31.96
N GLU A 56 -2.77 10.88 -30.98
CA GLU A 56 -1.86 11.46 -29.98
C GLU A 56 -1.03 10.37 -29.28
N ILE A 57 -1.66 9.24 -28.94
CA ILE A 57 -1.01 8.13 -28.25
C ILE A 57 -0.13 7.33 -29.19
N LYS A 58 -0.57 7.14 -30.44
CA LYS A 58 0.23 6.43 -31.45
C LYS A 58 1.51 7.19 -31.76
N SER A 59 1.40 8.50 -31.97
CA SER A 59 2.48 9.36 -32.44
C SER A 59 3.43 9.83 -31.34
N ALA A 60 2.95 10.12 -30.13
CA ALA A 60 3.78 10.67 -29.06
C ALA A 60 4.84 9.68 -28.57
N THR A 61 6.00 10.16 -28.16
CA THR A 61 7.00 9.30 -27.51
C THR A 61 6.58 8.96 -26.08
N PRO A 62 7.00 7.81 -25.52
CA PRO A 62 6.75 7.48 -24.12
C PRO A 62 7.21 8.57 -23.14
N GLU A 63 8.32 9.24 -23.44
CA GLU A 63 8.91 10.28 -22.59
C GLU A 63 8.03 11.54 -22.55
N LYS A 64 7.44 11.91 -23.70
CA LYS A 64 6.50 13.03 -23.80
C LYS A 64 5.23 12.73 -23.00
N LEU A 65 4.63 11.56 -23.22
CA LEU A 65 3.43 11.14 -22.49
C LEU A 65 3.68 11.01 -20.98
N ALA A 66 4.87 10.56 -20.56
CA ALA A 66 5.24 10.51 -19.15
C ALA A 66 5.32 11.91 -18.54
N SER A 67 5.85 12.88 -19.28
CA SER A 67 5.88 14.28 -18.83
C SER A 67 4.48 14.88 -18.70
N GLU A 68 3.58 14.58 -19.66
CA GLU A 68 2.17 14.98 -19.58
C GLU A 68 1.46 14.35 -18.37
N LEU A 69 1.71 13.07 -18.11
CA LEU A 69 1.17 12.36 -16.95
C LEU A 69 1.67 12.96 -15.63
N ILE A 70 2.97 13.27 -15.52
CA ILE A 70 3.52 13.97 -14.34
C ILE A 70 2.85 15.33 -14.16
N ALA A 71 2.72 16.12 -15.23
CA ALA A 71 2.10 17.44 -15.17
C ALA A 71 0.62 17.35 -14.76
N PHE A 72 -0.10 16.35 -15.28
CA PHE A 72 -1.46 16.03 -14.87
C PHE A 72 -1.54 15.71 -13.37
N ILE A 73 -0.67 14.83 -12.88
CA ILE A 73 -0.62 14.44 -11.47
C ILE A 73 -0.36 15.64 -10.57
N GLN A 74 0.62 16.46 -10.91
CA GLN A 74 0.98 17.65 -10.14
C GLN A 74 -0.12 18.71 -10.13
N LYS A 75 -0.91 18.80 -11.21
CA LYS A 75 -2.00 19.76 -11.34
C LYS A 75 -3.25 19.32 -10.58
N GLU A 76 -3.70 18.10 -10.80
CA GLU A 76 -4.98 17.61 -10.29
C GLU A 76 -4.86 17.04 -8.87
N PHE A 77 -3.67 16.62 -8.45
CA PHE A 77 -3.44 15.96 -7.15
C PHE A 77 -2.31 16.62 -6.34
N SER A 78 -2.19 17.95 -6.45
CA SER A 78 -1.17 18.74 -5.74
C SER A 78 -1.20 18.56 -4.21
N ASP A 79 -2.39 18.38 -3.64
CA ASP A 79 -2.60 18.27 -2.18
C ASP A 79 -2.58 16.83 -1.67
N GLU A 80 -2.67 15.84 -2.56
CA GLU A 80 -2.65 14.44 -2.18
C GLU A 80 -1.21 13.90 -2.16
N ALA A 81 -0.53 14.16 -1.04
CA ALA A 81 0.85 13.73 -0.80
C ALA A 81 1.10 12.23 -1.10
N ASN A 82 0.06 11.41 -1.11
CA ASN A 82 0.13 9.96 -1.32
C ASN A 82 -0.89 9.43 -2.34
N MET A 83 -1.32 10.23 -3.34
CA MET A 83 -2.12 9.63 -4.41
C MET A 83 -1.32 8.50 -5.08
N SER A 84 -1.93 7.33 -5.16
CA SER A 84 -1.35 6.18 -5.85
C SER A 84 -1.19 6.48 -7.34
N MET A 85 0.02 6.24 -7.86
CA MET A 85 0.32 6.36 -9.29
C MET A 85 -0.69 5.60 -10.15
N TYR A 86 -1.13 4.42 -9.69
CA TYR A 86 -2.14 3.60 -10.36
C TYR A 86 -3.46 4.35 -10.57
N ARG A 87 -3.98 4.99 -9.51
CA ARG A 87 -5.24 5.75 -9.61
C ARG A 87 -5.09 6.97 -10.51
N ALA A 88 -3.99 7.70 -10.34
CA ALA A 88 -3.77 8.91 -11.12
C ALA A 88 -3.57 8.60 -12.61
N SER A 89 -2.90 7.49 -12.94
CA SER A 89 -2.76 7.05 -14.33
C SER A 89 -4.09 6.57 -14.92
N GLU A 90 -4.93 5.85 -14.16
CA GLU A 90 -6.28 5.50 -14.59
C GLU A 90 -7.12 6.73 -14.97
N PHE A 91 -7.08 7.78 -14.15
CA PHE A 91 -7.79 9.04 -14.47
C PHE A 91 -7.23 9.71 -15.73
N PHE A 92 -5.91 9.79 -15.84
CA PHE A 92 -5.25 10.37 -17.01
C PHE A 92 -5.63 9.64 -18.31
N TRP A 93 -5.58 8.31 -18.31
CA TRP A 93 -5.94 7.51 -19.49
C TRP A 93 -7.43 7.57 -19.79
N SER A 94 -8.28 7.60 -18.77
CA SER A 94 -9.73 7.74 -18.92
C SER A 94 -10.10 9.08 -19.57
N GLN A 95 -9.41 10.17 -19.24
CA GLN A 95 -9.60 11.47 -19.90
C GLN A 95 -9.26 11.45 -21.40
N LYS A 96 -8.42 10.51 -21.82
CA LYS A 96 -8.07 10.28 -23.23
C LYS A 96 -8.92 9.18 -23.89
N ASN A 97 -10.00 8.73 -23.24
CA ASN A 97 -10.86 7.62 -23.66
C ASN A 97 -10.10 6.30 -23.85
N ILE A 98 -9.10 6.05 -23.01
CA ILE A 98 -8.28 4.84 -23.07
C ILE A 98 -8.57 3.97 -21.86
N ARG A 99 -9.04 2.76 -22.12
CA ARG A 99 -9.12 1.70 -21.12
C ARG A 99 -7.95 0.76 -21.33
N LYS A 100 -6.94 0.86 -20.46
CA LYS A 100 -5.64 0.17 -20.59
C LYS A 100 -5.76 -1.32 -20.96
N TYR A 101 -6.73 -2.03 -20.40
CA TYR A 101 -6.92 -3.46 -20.61
C TYR A 101 -7.63 -3.83 -21.91
N GLU A 102 -8.32 -2.88 -22.54
CA GLU A 102 -9.01 -3.05 -23.83
C GLU A 102 -8.12 -2.65 -25.02
N MET A 103 -6.91 -2.14 -24.76
CA MET A 103 -5.98 -1.70 -25.80
C MET A 103 -5.18 -2.87 -26.41
N PRO A 104 -4.82 -2.78 -27.71
CA PRO A 104 -3.88 -3.71 -28.32
C PRO A 104 -2.54 -3.80 -27.57
N PRO A 105 -1.85 -4.96 -27.62
CA PRO A 105 -0.65 -5.21 -26.83
C PRO A 105 0.44 -4.14 -26.98
N GLU A 106 0.64 -3.61 -28.19
CA GLU A 106 1.67 -2.60 -28.49
C GLU A 106 1.36 -1.28 -27.78
N VAL A 107 0.08 -0.88 -27.75
CA VAL A 107 -0.37 0.33 -27.07
C VAL A 107 -0.32 0.13 -25.56
N ARG A 108 -0.71 -1.04 -25.07
CA ARG A 108 -0.63 -1.37 -23.64
C ARG A 108 0.81 -1.33 -23.14
N LEU A 109 1.75 -1.91 -23.87
CA LEU A 109 3.18 -1.85 -23.55
C LEU A 109 3.69 -0.41 -23.52
N LYS A 110 3.23 0.42 -24.45
CA LYS A 110 3.56 1.85 -24.47
C LYS A 110 3.03 2.58 -23.23
N ILE A 111 1.78 2.33 -22.85
CA ILE A 111 1.16 2.88 -21.64
C ILE A 111 1.95 2.48 -20.39
N GLU A 112 2.31 1.20 -20.25
CA GLU A 112 3.09 0.71 -19.12
C GLU A 112 4.48 1.37 -19.05
N LYS A 113 5.14 1.55 -20.21
CA LYS A 113 6.41 2.28 -20.27
C LYS A 113 6.25 3.74 -19.83
N VAL A 114 5.16 4.41 -20.23
CA VAL A 114 4.84 5.78 -19.80
C VAL A 114 4.68 5.85 -18.29
N GLU A 115 3.86 4.97 -17.71
CA GLU A 115 3.61 4.92 -16.27
C GLU A 115 4.90 4.67 -15.47
N MET A 116 5.71 3.70 -15.91
CA MET A 116 7.00 3.40 -15.28
C MET A 116 7.96 4.60 -15.31
N LEU A 117 8.05 5.30 -16.44
CA LEU A 117 8.90 6.48 -16.58
C LEU A 117 8.43 7.63 -15.68
N ALA A 118 7.12 7.86 -15.62
CA ALA A 118 6.53 8.88 -14.78
C ALA A 118 6.74 8.58 -13.29
N GLU A 119 6.49 7.33 -12.86
CA GLU A 119 6.70 6.88 -11.49
C GLU A 119 8.16 7.04 -11.07
N LYS A 120 9.11 6.62 -11.92
CA LYS A 120 10.54 6.77 -11.64
C LYS A 120 10.93 8.24 -11.43
N GLN A 121 10.41 9.15 -12.24
CA GLN A 121 10.71 10.59 -12.11
C GLN A 121 10.10 11.20 -10.85
N LEU A 122 8.84 10.86 -10.54
CA LEU A 122 8.18 11.32 -9.31
C LEU A 122 8.90 10.82 -8.05
N ASN A 123 9.29 9.54 -8.03
CA ASN A 123 10.05 8.96 -6.93
C ASN A 123 11.42 9.65 -6.76
N ALA A 124 12.14 9.87 -7.86
CA ALA A 124 13.41 10.59 -7.81
C ALA A 124 13.26 12.03 -7.28
N ALA A 125 12.22 12.74 -7.71
CA ALA A 125 11.92 14.09 -7.22
C ALA A 125 11.57 14.10 -5.72
N ARG A 126 10.78 13.11 -5.27
CA ARG A 126 10.44 12.92 -3.85
C ARG A 126 11.68 12.65 -3.02
N GLU A 127 12.55 11.73 -3.45
CA GLU A 127 13.80 11.43 -2.74
C GLU A 127 14.70 12.66 -2.56
N VAL A 128 14.80 13.52 -3.59
CA VAL A 128 15.58 14.76 -3.51
C VAL A 128 14.97 15.70 -2.48
N LYS A 129 13.64 15.87 -2.48
CA LYS A 129 12.91 16.70 -1.52
C LYS A 129 13.08 16.19 -0.09
N ASP A 130 12.91 14.89 0.12
CA ASP A 130 13.03 14.24 1.43
C ASP A 130 14.45 14.35 1.98
N LYS A 131 15.47 14.15 1.13
CA LYS A 131 16.87 14.36 1.51
C LYS A 131 17.15 15.81 1.88
N ALA A 132 16.66 16.77 1.10
CA ALA A 132 16.85 18.18 1.38
C ALA A 132 16.19 18.59 2.71
N GLN A 133 14.98 18.11 2.99
CA GLN A 133 14.30 18.33 4.26
C GLN A 133 15.06 17.70 5.42
N LEU A 134 15.52 16.46 5.26
CA LEU A 134 16.30 15.76 6.29
C LEU A 134 17.59 16.52 6.65
N GLU A 135 18.34 17.00 5.64
CA GLU A 135 19.56 17.77 5.88
C GLU A 135 19.26 19.11 6.55
N LYS A 136 18.18 19.79 6.16
CA LYS A 136 17.73 21.02 6.84
C LYS A 136 17.43 20.75 8.33
N GLU A 137 16.62 19.73 8.63
CA GLU A 137 16.26 19.38 10.00
C GLU A 137 17.49 18.94 10.82
N LYS A 138 18.46 18.25 10.22
CA LYS A 138 19.73 17.90 10.88
C LYS A 138 20.53 19.13 11.30
N LEU A 139 20.57 20.17 10.46
CA LEU A 139 21.27 21.42 10.77
C LEU A 139 20.61 22.17 11.93
N GLU A 140 19.29 22.09 12.02
CA GLU A 140 18.50 22.71 13.10
C GLU A 140 18.42 21.84 14.37
N LEU A 141 18.86 20.59 14.31
CA LEU A 141 18.78 19.65 15.42
C LEU A 141 19.51 20.13 16.70
N PRO A 142 20.74 20.67 16.66
CA PRO A 142 21.44 21.08 17.88
C PRO A 142 20.74 22.20 18.66
N SER A 143 20.18 23.19 17.96
CA SER A 143 19.39 24.26 18.60
C SER A 143 18.08 23.71 19.16
N THR A 144 17.43 22.82 18.41
CA THR A 144 16.20 22.12 18.84
C THR A 144 16.44 21.26 20.09
N VAL A 145 17.57 20.56 20.17
CA VAL A 145 17.96 19.80 21.38
C VAL A 145 18.10 20.71 22.58
N THR A 146 18.76 21.86 22.42
CA THR A 146 18.94 22.82 23.52
C THR A 146 17.60 23.36 24.02
N SER A 147 16.72 23.73 23.08
CA SER A 147 15.36 24.18 23.38
C SER A 147 14.52 23.10 24.08
N CYS A 148 14.55 21.85 23.59
CA CYS A 148 13.85 20.71 24.19
C CYS A 148 14.33 20.41 25.62
N VAL A 149 15.65 20.48 25.87
CA VAL A 149 16.22 20.30 27.21
C VAL A 149 15.76 21.40 28.16
N ASN A 150 15.70 22.65 27.71
CA ASN A 150 15.20 23.76 28.54
C ASN A 150 13.73 23.58 28.89
N TRP A 151 12.91 23.23 27.89
CA TRP A 151 11.50 22.90 28.10
C TRP A 151 11.32 21.76 29.11
N ALA A 152 12.13 20.71 29.03
CA ALA A 152 12.10 19.60 29.97
C ALA A 152 12.44 20.04 31.41
N ARG A 153 13.38 20.97 31.57
CA ARG A 153 13.74 21.54 32.88
C ARG A 153 12.63 22.40 33.45
N GLU A 154 11.98 23.23 32.63
CA GLU A 154 10.82 24.04 33.04
C GLU A 154 9.68 23.15 33.57
N HIS A 155 9.53 21.95 33.01
CA HIS A 155 8.55 20.95 33.44
C HIS A 155 9.08 19.98 34.51
N ASN A 156 10.25 20.25 35.10
CA ASN A 156 10.88 19.44 36.14
C ASN A 156 11.12 17.97 35.74
N LEU A 157 11.32 17.70 34.46
CA LEU A 157 11.57 16.36 33.93
C LEU A 157 13.05 15.97 34.10
N LYS A 158 13.29 14.89 34.84
CA LYS A 158 14.65 14.30 34.99
C LYS A 158 15.07 13.43 33.81
N LYS A 159 14.10 12.99 33.02
CA LYS A 159 14.24 12.16 31.81
C LYS A 159 13.05 12.47 30.92
N ILE A 160 13.28 12.58 29.62
CA ILE A 160 12.20 12.74 28.63
C ILE A 160 11.88 11.38 27.99
N THR A 161 10.62 11.17 27.68
CA THR A 161 10.08 10.06 26.88
C THR A 161 9.83 10.54 25.45
N LEU A 162 9.45 9.63 24.53
CA LEU A 162 9.02 10.04 23.19
C LEU A 162 7.74 10.86 23.21
N ALA A 163 6.83 10.60 24.16
CA ALA A 163 5.61 11.38 24.33
C ALA A 163 5.91 12.81 24.81
N ASP A 164 6.92 12.99 25.66
CA ASP A 164 7.36 14.34 26.07
C ASP A 164 7.97 15.11 24.90
N VAL A 165 8.68 14.42 24.01
CA VAL A 165 9.17 15.04 22.77
C VAL A 165 8.00 15.43 21.86
N ASP A 166 6.96 14.60 21.74
CA ASP A 166 5.75 14.99 21.00
C ASP A 166 5.05 16.20 21.60
N ALA A 167 4.91 16.24 22.93
CA ALA A 167 4.34 17.38 23.63
C ALA A 167 5.16 18.66 23.39
N TYR A 168 6.49 18.57 23.44
CA TYR A 168 7.39 19.69 23.13
C TYR A 168 7.25 20.16 21.67
N LEU A 169 7.25 19.23 20.71
CA LEU A 169 7.13 19.57 19.29
C LEU A 169 5.78 20.22 18.99
N LEU A 170 4.70 19.74 19.62
CA LEU A 170 3.38 20.34 19.53
C LEU A 170 3.34 21.75 20.16
N ASP A 171 3.91 21.93 21.35
CA ASP A 171 4.00 23.23 22.04
C ASP A 171 4.75 24.28 21.21
N LYS A 172 5.81 23.87 20.51
CA LYS A 172 6.61 24.75 19.65
C LYS A 172 6.12 24.83 18.21
N ASN A 173 5.05 24.11 17.86
CA ASN A 173 4.53 24.00 16.50
C ASN A 173 5.63 23.63 15.48
N ILE A 174 6.45 22.64 15.84
CA ILE A 174 7.54 22.11 15.02
C ILE A 174 7.14 20.74 14.49
N GLU A 175 7.13 20.60 13.18
CA GLU A 175 7.05 19.29 12.53
C GLU A 175 8.46 18.78 12.23
N LEU A 176 8.74 17.54 12.64
CA LEU A 176 10.01 16.86 12.35
C LEU A 176 9.76 15.50 11.73
N LEU A 177 10.66 15.08 10.85
CA LEU A 177 10.70 13.72 10.38
C LEU A 177 10.96 12.77 11.56
N TYR A 178 10.33 11.60 11.50
CA TYR A 178 10.42 10.58 12.56
C TYR A 178 11.88 10.22 12.94
N GLN A 179 12.76 10.18 11.95
CA GLN A 179 14.19 9.89 12.14
C GLN A 179 14.89 10.98 12.98
N ILE A 180 14.56 12.25 12.75
CA ILE A 180 15.10 13.39 13.48
C ILE A 180 14.50 13.46 14.88
N LYS A 181 13.20 13.19 15.02
CA LYS A 181 12.54 13.08 16.33
C LYS A 181 13.21 12.06 17.25
N ARG A 182 13.59 10.89 16.72
CA ARG A 182 14.35 9.88 17.51
C ARG A 182 15.73 10.39 17.93
N SER A 183 16.40 11.14 17.06
CA SER A 183 17.70 11.72 17.32
C SER A 183 17.61 12.82 18.39
N LEU A 184 16.59 13.68 18.30
CA LEU A 184 16.25 14.68 19.31
C LEU A 184 16.04 14.05 20.69
N TYR A 185 15.20 13.02 20.78
CA TYR A 185 14.96 12.27 22.01
C TYR A 185 16.25 11.74 22.65
N ALA A 186 17.12 11.12 21.84
CA ALA A 186 18.37 10.54 22.33
C ALA A 186 19.34 11.63 22.82
N MET A 187 19.56 12.66 21.99
CA MET A 187 20.49 13.75 22.30
C MET A 187 20.05 14.58 23.50
N ALA A 188 18.75 14.91 23.60
CA ALA A 188 18.23 15.68 24.72
C ALA A 188 18.31 14.90 26.04
N ASN A 189 18.03 13.59 26.05
CA ASN A 189 18.23 12.76 27.25
C ASN A 189 19.71 12.69 27.68
N VAL A 190 20.65 12.61 26.73
CA VAL A 190 22.09 12.66 27.05
C VAL A 190 22.44 14.02 27.67
N ALA A 191 21.95 15.11 27.10
CA ALA A 191 22.19 16.47 27.56
C ALA A 191 21.57 16.79 28.94
N ILE A 192 20.42 16.18 29.28
CA ILE A 192 19.82 16.29 30.61
C ILE A 192 20.70 15.58 31.64
N LYS A 193 21.23 14.40 31.31
CA LYS A 193 22.08 13.63 32.23
C LYS A 193 23.45 14.27 32.47
N SER A 194 24.03 14.91 31.46
CA SER A 194 25.39 15.48 31.54
C SER A 194 25.47 16.84 32.24
N LYS A 195 24.33 17.50 32.49
CA LYS A 195 24.25 18.80 33.19
C LYS A 195 23.63 18.69 34.60
N ASN A 196 23.51 17.48 35.14
CA ASN A 196 23.16 17.21 36.53
C ASN A 196 24.40 16.86 37.36
#